data_AF-A0A9X3J4E9-F1
#
_entry.id   AF-A0A9X3J4E9-F1
#
_cell.length_a   1.000
_cell.length_b   1.000
_cell.length_c   1.000
_cell.angle_alpha   90.00
_cell.angle_beta   90.00
_cell.angle_gamma   90.00
#
_symmetry.space_group_name_H-M   'P 1'
#
loop_
_entity.id
_entity.type
_entity.pdbx_description
1 polymer ?
#
loop_
_entity_poly.entity_id
_entity_poly.type
_entity_poly.pdbx_seq_one_letter_code
_entity_poly.pdbx_strand_id
1 'polypeptide(L)'
;MIKVGDKVKFLNDVGGGVVTGFINKNTVNVEGDDGFEVPCLISELVNVSAPELNTRTTPQVEESVELKPAYKPEFIETTGEIINGKNSPDFYFCFVPNDPKNPLAGEIEMYLVNDSNFTVLFSYSHISTDKVEIVEHGTVKSNARTKVDALVQNDLSDIPDYGFQLIYFKNAESEWNQPVVKKFRVNPVKFYKESTFQPNSYFRKNAMILQITPDLLKTELDKLTQADFKKVVKSKEVQQKPKKQLHKRTTDEVVIDLHINELLDNSEGLSNREILEIQMENVEVEMNTAIKNHTKRIVFIHGVGQGVLKQEVANLLKRKFKKYYFQDASFKEYGYGATMVILRK
;
A
#
# COMPACT_ATOMS: atom_id res chain seq x y z
N MET A 1 45.27 4.97 11.31
CA MET A 1 44.76 3.91 10.40
C MET A 1 45.26 2.59 10.95
N ILE A 2 44.34 1.68 11.24
CA ILE A 2 44.62 0.36 11.84
C ILE A 2 45.42 -0.49 10.85
N LYS A 3 46.32 -1.35 11.34
CA LYS A 3 47.16 -2.28 10.57
C LYS A 3 47.09 -3.70 11.17
N VAL A 4 47.50 -4.70 10.39
CA VAL A 4 47.66 -6.08 10.89
C VAL A 4 48.73 -6.09 11.99
N GLY A 5 48.41 -6.71 13.12
CA GLY A 5 49.22 -6.76 14.35
C GLY A 5 48.83 -5.71 15.40
N ASP A 6 47.95 -4.76 15.09
CA ASP A 6 47.50 -3.76 16.05
C ASP A 6 46.56 -4.39 17.10
N LYS A 7 46.80 -4.10 18.39
CA LYS A 7 45.82 -4.40 19.45
C LYS A 7 44.70 -3.37 19.43
N VAL A 8 43.47 -3.84 19.34
CA VAL A 8 42.25 -3.04 19.24
C VAL A 8 41.26 -3.41 20.34
N LYS A 9 40.48 -2.44 20.80
CA LYS A 9 39.29 -2.65 21.63
C LYS A 9 38.04 -2.33 20.84
N PHE A 10 36.96 -3.04 21.11
CA PHE A 10 35.67 -2.74 20.52
C PHE A 10 35.11 -1.45 21.14
N LEU A 11 34.56 -0.57 20.30
CA LEU A 11 34.04 0.74 20.72
C LEU A 11 32.73 0.61 21.51
N ASN A 12 31.89 -0.36 21.12
CA ASN A 12 30.54 -0.57 21.66
C ASN A 12 30.37 -1.92 22.37
N ASP A 13 31.45 -2.66 22.59
CA ASP A 13 31.40 -4.00 23.19
C ASP A 13 32.57 -4.25 24.17
N VAL A 14 32.39 -5.20 25.08
CA VAL A 14 33.38 -5.54 26.12
C VAL A 14 34.36 -6.56 25.56
N GLY A 15 35.56 -6.10 25.25
CA GLY A 15 36.64 -6.97 24.79
C GLY A 15 37.57 -6.27 23.82
N GLY A 16 38.44 -7.06 23.22
CA GLY A 16 39.37 -6.61 22.20
C GLY A 16 40.14 -7.79 21.63
N GLY A 17 41.07 -7.50 20.75
CA GLY A 17 41.88 -8.53 20.11
C GLY A 17 42.98 -7.94 19.26
N VAL A 18 43.61 -8.80 18.46
CA VAL A 18 44.68 -8.42 17.54
C VAL A 18 44.16 -8.48 16.12
N VAL A 19 44.43 -7.45 15.32
CA VAL A 19 44.04 -7.45 13.91
C VAL A 19 44.90 -8.45 13.14
N THR A 20 44.30 -9.48 12.55
CA THR A 20 45.03 -10.53 11.80
C THR A 20 44.98 -10.35 10.29
N GLY A 21 43.99 -9.62 9.76
CA GLY A 21 43.86 -9.41 8.32
C GLY A 21 42.79 -8.38 7.92
N PHE A 22 42.80 -7.98 6.65
CA PHE A 22 41.77 -7.12 6.05
C PHE A 22 40.92 -7.94 5.09
N ILE A 23 39.60 -7.98 5.32
CA ILE A 23 38.67 -8.60 4.38
C ILE A 23 38.40 -7.62 3.21
N ASN A 24 38.22 -6.34 3.54
CA ASN A 24 37.98 -5.28 2.57
C ASN A 24 38.43 -3.92 3.15
N LYS A 25 38.16 -2.81 2.46
CA LYS A 25 38.60 -1.46 2.88
C LYS A 25 38.05 -1.00 4.24
N ASN A 26 36.93 -1.57 4.70
CA ASN A 26 36.21 -1.13 5.89
C ASN A 26 36.06 -2.23 6.97
N THR A 27 36.45 -3.47 6.68
CA THR A 27 36.30 -4.64 7.57
C THR A 27 37.62 -5.36 7.76
N VAL A 28 37.97 -5.66 9.01
CA VAL A 28 39.18 -6.38 9.43
C VAL A 28 38.84 -7.60 10.27
N ASN A 29 39.68 -8.65 10.22
CA ASN A 29 39.60 -9.76 11.16
C ASN A 29 40.33 -9.38 12.46
N VAL A 30 39.67 -9.63 13.59
CA VAL A 30 40.22 -9.45 14.93
C VAL A 30 40.19 -10.80 15.64
N GLU A 31 41.36 -11.29 16.06
CA GLU A 31 41.50 -12.50 16.86
C GLU A 31 41.39 -12.14 18.35
N GLY A 32 40.41 -12.72 19.04
CA GLY A 32 40.20 -12.55 20.47
C GLY A 32 41.15 -13.41 21.32
N ASP A 33 41.09 -13.24 22.65
CA ASP A 33 41.90 -14.03 23.59
C ASP A 33 41.57 -15.53 23.60
N ASP A 34 40.46 -15.92 22.96
CA ASP A 34 40.00 -17.30 22.76
C ASP A 34 40.53 -17.96 21.47
N GLY A 35 41.30 -17.23 20.65
CA GLY A 35 41.91 -17.72 19.41
C GLY A 35 40.96 -17.81 18.22
N PHE A 36 39.75 -17.23 18.32
CA PHE A 36 38.81 -17.14 17.21
C PHE A 36 38.92 -15.80 16.48
N GLU A 37 38.95 -15.83 15.15
CA GLU A 37 38.91 -14.63 14.31
C GLU A 37 37.47 -14.19 14.03
N VAL A 38 37.16 -12.94 14.36
CA VAL A 38 35.85 -12.33 14.12
C VAL A 38 36.00 -11.10 13.19
N PRO A 39 35.17 -10.98 12.14
CA PRO A 39 35.21 -9.84 11.24
C PRO A 39 34.52 -8.60 11.86
N CYS A 40 35.26 -7.50 11.99
CA CYS A 40 34.82 -6.26 12.63
C CYS A 40 35.02 -5.04 11.73
N LEU A 41 34.15 -4.03 11.86
CA LEU A 41 34.29 -2.78 11.12
C LEU A 41 35.41 -1.92 11.72
N ILE A 42 36.25 -1.33 10.88
CA ILE A 42 37.36 -0.45 11.30
C ILE A 42 36.83 0.74 12.12
N SER A 43 35.60 1.22 11.85
CA SER A 43 34.95 2.30 12.60
C SER A 43 34.51 1.93 14.01
N GLU A 44 34.44 0.64 14.33
CA GLU A 44 34.02 0.13 15.64
C GLU A 44 35.20 -0.37 16.48
N LEU A 45 36.42 -0.10 16.02
CA LEU A 45 37.67 -0.51 16.66
C LEU A 45 38.47 0.70 17.09
N VAL A 46 38.96 0.67 18.33
CA VAL A 46 39.84 1.67 18.91
C VAL A 46 41.23 1.08 19.04
N ASN A 47 42.23 1.71 18.42
CA ASN A 47 43.61 1.22 18.49
C ASN A 47 44.23 1.55 19.86
N VAL A 48 44.65 0.51 20.57
CA VAL A 48 45.25 0.59 21.90
C VAL A 48 46.78 0.69 21.83
N SER A 49 47.38 0.20 20.74
CA SER A 49 48.84 0.15 20.56
C SER A 49 49.42 1.49 20.10
N ALA A 50 48.60 2.34 19.48
CA ALA A 50 49.00 3.66 18.99
C ALA A 50 47.85 4.67 19.14
N PRO A 51 47.63 5.21 20.36
CA PRO A 51 46.51 6.12 20.65
C PRO A 51 46.58 7.45 19.87
N GLU A 52 47.75 7.84 19.37
CA GLU A 52 47.94 9.06 18.55
C GLU A 52 47.27 8.96 17.16
N LEU A 53 47.00 7.74 16.69
CA LEU A 53 46.32 7.48 15.40
C LEU A 53 44.79 7.59 15.48
N ASN A 54 44.23 7.89 16.66
CA ASN A 54 42.80 8.12 16.87
C ASN A 54 42.37 9.57 16.54
N THR A 55 43.22 10.33 15.87
CA THR A 55 42.92 11.68 15.41
C THR A 55 42.71 11.73 13.89
N ARG A 56 41.51 12.13 13.47
CA ARG A 56 41.27 12.82 12.20
C ARG A 56 40.41 14.03 12.54
N THR A 57 41.02 15.16 12.86
CA THR A 57 41.24 16.28 11.92
C THR A 57 40.01 16.52 11.05
N THR A 58 39.23 17.53 11.46
CA THR A 58 38.21 18.22 10.66
C THR A 58 38.83 18.79 9.39
N PRO A 59 38.41 18.36 8.19
CA PRO A 59 38.64 19.12 6.97
C PRO A 59 37.53 20.17 6.87
N GLN A 60 37.90 21.45 6.92
CA GLN A 60 37.10 22.51 6.32
C GLN A 60 37.08 22.26 4.80
N VAL A 61 35.95 21.76 4.31
CA VAL A 61 35.53 21.89 2.93
C VAL A 61 34.17 22.57 3.01
N GLU A 62 34.02 23.65 2.25
CA GLU A 62 32.74 24.33 2.03
C GLU A 62 31.75 23.31 1.45
N GLU A 63 30.99 22.64 2.33
CA GLU A 63 29.79 21.93 1.93
C GLU A 63 28.76 22.99 1.62
N SER A 64 28.46 23.13 0.33
CA SER A 64 27.11 23.46 -0.11
C SER A 64 26.15 22.71 0.80
N VAL A 65 25.35 23.45 1.57
CA VAL A 65 24.34 22.90 2.45
C VAL A 65 23.28 22.24 1.57
N GLU A 66 23.56 21.05 1.06
CA GLU A 66 22.51 20.11 0.70
C GLU A 66 21.96 19.62 2.04
N LEU A 67 20.99 20.38 2.54
CA LEU A 67 20.02 19.91 3.51
C LEU A 67 19.45 18.60 2.95
N LYS A 68 20.06 17.46 3.27
CA LYS A 68 19.29 16.23 3.32
C LYS A 68 18.26 16.51 4.40
N PRO A 69 16.95 16.59 4.08
CA PRO A 69 15.98 16.59 5.14
C PRO A 69 16.20 15.28 5.87
N ALA A 70 16.64 15.36 7.12
CA ALA A 70 16.46 14.28 8.07
C ALA A 70 14.95 14.18 8.32
N TYR A 71 14.21 13.67 7.33
CA TYR A 71 12.91 13.10 7.60
C TYR A 71 13.19 11.78 8.33
N LYS A 72 13.37 11.89 9.64
CA LYS A 72 12.96 10.83 10.53
C LYS A 72 11.47 11.06 10.74
N PRO A 73 10.56 10.31 10.08
CA PRO A 73 9.25 10.13 10.66
C PRO A 73 9.46 9.31 11.93
N GLU A 74 9.85 10.00 13.00
CA GLU A 74 9.39 9.55 14.29
C GLU A 74 7.89 9.81 14.23
N PHE A 75 7.11 8.75 14.10
CA PHE A 75 5.74 8.84 14.53
C PHE A 75 5.82 9.25 16.00
N ILE A 76 5.61 10.53 16.27
CA ILE A 76 5.48 11.04 17.62
C ILE A 76 4.21 10.37 18.11
N GLU A 77 4.33 9.43 19.06
CA GLU A 77 3.18 9.01 19.84
C GLU A 77 2.71 10.25 20.59
N THR A 78 1.82 11.02 19.95
CA THR A 78 1.29 12.20 20.60
C THR A 78 0.38 11.70 21.72
N THR A 79 0.31 12.44 22.80
CA THR A 79 -0.52 12.09 23.97
C THR A 79 -2.02 12.28 23.70
N GLY A 80 -2.47 12.11 22.46
CA GLY A 80 -3.80 12.44 22.00
C GLY A 80 -3.92 13.88 21.48
N GLU A 81 -2.84 14.47 20.98
CA GLU A 81 -2.84 15.86 20.51
C GLU A 81 -3.56 16.01 19.17
N ILE A 82 -4.35 17.09 19.04
CA ILE A 82 -5.05 17.43 17.81
C ILE A 82 -4.06 18.09 16.86
N ILE A 83 -3.86 17.48 15.69
CA ILE A 83 -2.98 17.97 14.63
C ILE A 83 -3.83 18.62 13.54
N ASN A 84 -3.51 19.85 13.17
CA ASN A 84 -4.26 20.53 12.11
C ASN A 84 -4.16 19.74 10.78
N GLY A 85 -5.28 19.59 10.08
CA GLY A 85 -5.37 18.80 8.85
C GLY A 85 -5.65 17.30 9.04
N LYS A 86 -5.50 16.73 10.23
CA LYS A 86 -5.76 15.30 10.49
C LYS A 86 -7.18 15.01 10.99
N ASN A 87 -8.17 15.63 10.35
CA ASN A 87 -9.57 15.51 10.76
C ASN A 87 -10.34 14.40 10.03
N SER A 88 -9.69 13.72 9.08
CA SER A 88 -10.22 12.53 8.40
C SER A 88 -9.91 11.27 9.23
N PRO A 89 -10.83 10.28 9.31
CA PRO A 89 -10.61 9.04 10.05
C PRO A 89 -9.72 8.08 9.24
N ASP A 90 -8.43 8.39 9.15
CA ASP A 90 -7.46 7.60 8.41
C ASP A 90 -6.86 6.52 9.32
N PHE A 91 -7.33 5.28 9.15
CA PHE A 91 -6.89 4.12 9.95
C PHE A 91 -6.24 3.07 9.06
N TYR A 92 -5.14 2.48 9.53
CA TYR A 92 -4.35 1.52 8.77
C TYR A 92 -3.98 0.30 9.58
N PHE A 93 -3.94 -0.84 8.90
CA PHE A 93 -3.40 -2.10 9.39
C PHE A 93 -2.03 -2.34 8.77
N CYS A 94 -0.99 -2.52 9.60
CA CYS A 94 0.39 -2.55 9.15
C CYS A 94 1.10 -3.82 9.60
N PHE A 95 1.90 -4.41 8.70
CA PHE A 95 2.82 -5.50 9.01
C PHE A 95 4.26 -4.97 8.93
N VAL A 96 5.02 -5.19 9.99
CA VAL A 96 6.33 -4.59 10.22
C VAL A 96 7.34 -5.68 10.56
N PRO A 97 8.15 -6.15 9.60
CA PRO A 97 9.14 -7.17 9.86
C PRO A 97 10.27 -6.64 10.75
N ASN A 98 10.91 -7.53 11.52
CA ASN A 98 12.05 -7.13 12.32
C ASN A 98 13.23 -6.65 11.45
N ASP A 99 13.54 -7.40 10.38
CA ASP A 99 14.49 -7.03 9.33
C ASP A 99 13.75 -6.82 7.99
N PRO A 100 13.69 -5.60 7.44
CA PRO A 100 13.09 -5.33 6.14
C PRO A 100 13.69 -6.07 4.95
N LYS A 101 15.00 -6.34 4.97
CA LYS A 101 15.71 -7.01 3.86
C LYS A 101 15.53 -8.51 3.90
N ASN A 102 15.24 -9.04 5.09
CA ASN A 102 14.84 -10.41 5.29
C ASN A 102 13.56 -10.44 6.15
N PRO A 103 12.38 -10.20 5.56
CA PRO A 103 11.15 -10.05 6.33
C PRO A 103 10.78 -11.26 7.19
N LEU A 104 11.36 -12.43 6.88
CA LEU A 104 11.15 -13.69 7.61
C LEU A 104 12.21 -13.93 8.70
N ALA A 105 13.26 -13.12 8.76
CA ALA A 105 14.21 -13.15 9.87
C ALA A 105 13.56 -12.57 11.13
N GLY A 106 12.88 -13.45 11.86
CA GLY A 106 12.26 -13.14 13.14
C GLY A 106 10.76 -12.86 13.02
N GLU A 107 10.26 -12.11 13.99
CA GLU A 107 8.85 -11.80 14.13
C GLU A 107 8.44 -10.65 13.18
N ILE A 108 7.24 -10.77 12.60
CA ILE A 108 6.56 -9.71 11.86
C ILE A 108 5.48 -9.16 12.76
N GLU A 109 5.70 -7.95 13.28
CA GLU A 109 4.76 -7.31 14.18
C GLU A 109 3.60 -6.68 13.40
N MET A 110 2.42 -6.74 13.99
CA MET A 110 1.21 -6.16 13.43
C MET A 110 0.73 -4.97 14.24
N TYR A 111 0.32 -3.91 13.55
CA TYR A 111 -0.11 -2.67 14.18
C TYR A 111 -1.41 -2.15 13.60
N LEU A 112 -2.27 -1.62 14.48
CA LEU A 112 -3.31 -0.66 14.13
C LEU A 112 -2.73 0.74 14.26
N VAL A 113 -2.71 1.49 13.16
CA VAL A 113 -2.26 2.90 13.12
C VAL A 113 -3.48 3.80 12.98
N ASN A 114 -3.60 4.74 13.91
CA ASN A 114 -4.57 5.82 13.87
C ASN A 114 -3.88 7.11 13.42
N ASP A 115 -4.05 7.47 12.15
CA ASP A 115 -3.46 8.67 11.55
C ASP A 115 -4.46 9.84 11.55
N SER A 116 -5.17 10.01 12.66
CA SER A 116 -6.23 11.01 12.77
C SER A 116 -6.35 11.63 14.16
N ASN A 117 -7.12 12.71 14.24
CA ASN A 117 -7.50 13.36 15.49
C ASN A 117 -8.61 12.65 16.26
N PHE A 118 -8.99 11.43 15.88
CA PHE A 118 -10.02 10.65 16.56
C PHE A 118 -9.44 9.78 17.67
N THR A 119 -10.21 9.54 18.71
CA THR A 119 -10.00 8.37 19.58
C THR A 119 -10.70 7.18 18.94
N VAL A 120 -10.06 6.02 18.91
CA VAL A 120 -10.57 4.80 18.28
C VAL A 120 -10.74 3.71 19.32
N LEU A 121 -11.94 3.17 19.48
CA LEU A 121 -12.20 1.88 20.11
C LEU A 121 -12.17 0.80 19.03
N PHE A 122 -11.48 -0.31 19.28
CA PHE A 122 -11.33 -1.36 18.29
C PHE A 122 -11.45 -2.77 18.89
N SER A 123 -11.86 -3.71 18.03
CA SER A 123 -11.57 -5.14 18.16
C SER A 123 -10.82 -5.62 16.93
N TYR A 124 -9.82 -6.47 17.14
CA TYR A 124 -9.03 -7.15 16.13
C TYR A 124 -9.22 -8.66 16.27
N SER A 125 -9.40 -9.37 15.16
CA SER A 125 -9.78 -10.78 15.18
C SER A 125 -9.14 -11.59 14.07
N HIS A 126 -8.86 -12.85 14.37
CA HIS A 126 -8.58 -13.88 13.39
C HIS A 126 -9.89 -14.53 12.93
N ILE A 127 -10.08 -14.56 11.62
CA ILE A 127 -11.26 -15.10 10.96
C ILE A 127 -10.81 -16.27 10.10
N SER A 128 -11.42 -17.42 10.34
CA SER A 128 -11.30 -18.61 9.50
C SER A 128 -12.70 -19.02 9.03
N THR A 129 -12.80 -20.08 8.24
CA THR A 129 -14.08 -20.56 7.71
C THR A 129 -15.10 -20.87 8.81
N ASP A 130 -14.62 -21.41 9.94
CA ASP A 130 -15.49 -22.00 10.98
C ASP A 130 -15.47 -21.22 12.30
N LYS A 131 -14.52 -20.30 12.50
CA LYS A 131 -14.40 -19.53 13.75
C LYS A 131 -13.95 -18.09 13.52
N VAL A 132 -14.46 -17.21 14.39
CA VAL A 132 -13.97 -15.84 14.60
C VAL A 132 -13.42 -15.76 16.02
N GLU A 133 -12.16 -15.42 16.15
CA GLU A 133 -11.43 -15.34 17.41
C GLU A 133 -10.92 -13.93 17.60
N ILE A 134 -11.38 -13.25 18.66
CA ILE A 134 -10.88 -11.91 19.01
C ILE A 134 -9.49 -12.10 19.63
N VAL A 135 -8.49 -11.46 19.03
CA VAL A 135 -7.10 -11.57 19.45
C VAL A 135 -6.72 -10.40 20.36
N GLU A 136 -7.14 -9.19 19.98
CA GLU A 136 -6.82 -7.97 20.72
C GLU A 136 -7.98 -6.97 20.64
N HIS A 137 -8.15 -6.15 21.68
CA HIS A 137 -9.17 -5.10 21.69
C HIS A 137 -8.75 -3.96 22.60
N GLY A 138 -9.20 -2.75 22.31
CA GLY A 138 -8.91 -1.64 23.21
C GLY A 138 -9.17 -0.29 22.61
N THR A 139 -8.35 0.67 23.03
CA THR A 139 -8.42 2.06 22.59
C THR A 139 -7.10 2.50 22.00
N VAL A 140 -7.13 3.15 20.84
CA VAL A 140 -5.99 3.86 20.25
C VAL A 140 -6.29 5.35 20.32
N LYS A 141 -5.39 6.12 20.94
CA LYS A 141 -5.49 7.59 20.98
C LYS A 141 -5.32 8.18 19.59
N SER A 142 -5.69 9.45 19.44
CA SER A 142 -5.43 10.19 18.21
C SER A 142 -3.94 10.21 17.88
N ASN A 143 -3.63 10.09 16.60
CA ASN A 143 -2.26 10.12 16.09
C ASN A 143 -1.34 9.13 16.83
N ALA A 144 -1.90 7.97 17.21
CA ALA A 144 -1.20 6.90 17.91
C ALA A 144 -1.27 5.57 17.13
N ARG A 145 -0.51 4.58 17.55
CA ARG A 145 -0.60 3.21 17.06
C ARG A 145 -0.57 2.24 18.22
N THR A 146 -1.06 1.03 18.02
CA THR A 146 -0.91 -0.06 18.99
C THR A 146 -0.51 -1.34 18.28
N LYS A 147 0.35 -2.15 18.91
CA LYS A 147 0.58 -3.53 18.46
C LYS A 147 -0.72 -4.29 18.71
N VAL A 148 -1.15 -5.06 17.71
CA VAL A 148 -2.36 -5.88 17.80
C VAL A 148 -2.05 -7.37 17.74
N ASP A 149 -0.91 -7.73 17.16
CA ASP A 149 -0.51 -9.12 17.00
C ASP A 149 0.94 -9.22 16.52
N ALA A 150 1.39 -10.45 16.27
CA ALA A 150 2.58 -10.74 15.49
C ALA A 150 2.53 -12.11 14.81
N LEU A 151 3.32 -12.28 13.74
CA LEU A 151 3.52 -13.54 13.04
C LEU A 151 4.95 -14.01 13.17
N VAL A 152 5.14 -15.32 13.33
CA VAL A 152 6.41 -15.98 13.10
C VAL A 152 6.38 -16.77 11.80
N GLN A 153 7.55 -17.18 11.32
CA GLN A 153 7.70 -17.87 10.04
C GLN A 153 6.81 -19.14 9.93
N ASN A 154 6.59 -19.85 11.04
CA ASN A 154 5.76 -21.06 11.08
C ASN A 154 4.28 -20.78 10.77
N ASP A 155 3.79 -19.57 11.08
CA ASP A 155 2.38 -19.20 10.90
C ASP A 155 2.03 -18.92 9.45
N LEU A 156 3.02 -18.66 8.59
CA LEU A 156 2.80 -18.24 7.20
C LEU A 156 2.18 -19.33 6.32
N SER A 157 2.21 -20.59 6.76
CA SER A 157 1.59 -21.69 6.04
C SER A 157 0.06 -21.64 6.13
N ASP A 158 -0.48 -21.08 7.21
CA ASP A 158 -1.92 -21.01 7.48
C ASP A 158 -2.27 -19.70 8.19
N ILE A 159 -2.22 -18.60 7.44
CA ILE A 159 -2.60 -17.30 7.98
C ILE A 159 -4.12 -17.11 7.96
N PRO A 160 -4.71 -16.52 9.02
CA PRO A 160 -6.13 -16.22 9.06
C PRO A 160 -6.48 -15.01 8.20
N ASP A 161 -7.77 -14.80 7.98
CA ASP A 161 -8.28 -13.48 7.59
C ASP A 161 -8.27 -12.55 8.81
N TYR A 162 -7.89 -11.29 8.61
CA TYR A 162 -7.77 -10.31 9.68
C TYR A 162 -9.00 -9.41 9.71
N GLY A 163 -9.77 -9.48 10.80
CA GLY A 163 -10.97 -8.69 11.02
C GLY A 163 -10.70 -7.49 11.94
N PHE A 164 -11.27 -6.35 11.58
CA PHE A 164 -11.29 -5.14 12.40
C PHE A 164 -12.71 -4.60 12.53
N GLN A 165 -13.10 -4.25 13.76
CA GLN A 165 -14.30 -3.44 14.02
C GLN A 165 -13.88 -2.21 14.83
N LEU A 166 -14.22 -1.00 14.36
CA LEU A 166 -13.79 0.26 14.95
C LEU A 166 -14.97 1.19 15.19
N ILE A 167 -14.95 1.86 16.33
CA ILE A 167 -15.79 3.02 16.64
C ILE A 167 -14.83 4.18 16.92
N TYR A 168 -15.03 5.32 16.28
CA TYR A 168 -14.14 6.46 16.42
C TYR A 168 -14.91 7.74 16.71
N PHE A 169 -14.34 8.60 17.54
CA PHE A 169 -15.02 9.78 18.05
C PHE A 169 -14.06 10.86 18.55
N LYS A 170 -14.56 12.10 18.58
CA LYS A 170 -13.98 13.21 19.35
C LYS A 170 -14.91 13.57 20.50
N ASN A 171 -14.41 14.32 21.50
CA ASN A 171 -15.24 14.77 22.63
C ASN A 171 -16.39 15.69 22.19
N ALA A 172 -16.19 16.45 21.12
CA ALA A 172 -17.21 17.26 20.49
C ALA A 172 -17.10 17.09 18.97
N GLU A 173 -18.20 16.71 18.34
CA GLU A 173 -18.22 16.41 16.91
C GLU A 173 -19.54 16.87 16.29
N SER A 174 -19.46 17.37 15.06
CA SER A 174 -20.62 17.87 14.32
C SER A 174 -21.33 16.78 13.53
N GLU A 175 -20.70 15.62 13.34
CA GLU A 175 -21.20 14.52 12.53
C GLU A 175 -21.30 13.22 13.32
N TRP A 176 -22.28 12.39 12.96
CA TRP A 176 -22.45 11.07 13.56
C TRP A 176 -21.68 10.03 12.74
N ASN A 177 -20.52 9.63 13.25
CA ASN A 177 -19.64 8.67 12.61
C ASN A 177 -20.18 7.23 12.67
N GLN A 178 -20.15 6.53 11.54
CA GLN A 178 -20.56 5.12 11.46
C GLN A 178 -19.41 4.20 11.89
N PRO A 179 -19.71 3.07 12.58
CA PRO A 179 -18.70 2.06 12.86
C PRO A 179 -18.08 1.52 11.58
N VAL A 180 -16.78 1.21 11.63
CA VAL A 180 -16.03 0.67 10.51
C VAL A 180 -15.83 -0.82 10.76
N VAL A 181 -16.21 -1.65 9.78
CA VAL A 181 -15.94 -3.09 9.81
C VAL A 181 -15.15 -3.44 8.55
N LYS A 182 -13.96 -4.01 8.72
CA LYS A 182 -13.07 -4.35 7.62
C LYS A 182 -12.46 -5.74 7.82
N LYS A 183 -12.41 -6.52 6.75
CA LYS A 183 -11.70 -7.80 6.70
C LYS A 183 -10.56 -7.71 5.68
N PHE A 184 -9.43 -8.31 6.00
CA PHE A 184 -8.28 -8.44 5.11
C PHE A 184 -7.91 -9.90 4.92
N ARG A 185 -7.93 -10.33 3.66
CA ARG A 185 -7.30 -11.58 3.24
C ARG A 185 -5.94 -11.26 2.63
N VAL A 186 -4.88 -11.67 3.30
CA VAL A 186 -3.50 -11.43 2.84
C VAL A 186 -2.98 -12.69 2.17
N ASN A 187 -2.24 -12.55 1.08
CA ASN A 187 -1.58 -13.69 0.44
C ASN A 187 -0.21 -13.93 1.11
N PRO A 188 0.07 -15.13 1.65
CA PRO A 188 1.34 -15.43 2.31
C PRO A 188 2.59 -15.11 1.48
N VAL A 189 2.51 -15.24 0.15
CA VAL A 189 3.61 -14.94 -0.79
C VAL A 189 4.11 -13.49 -0.66
N LYS A 190 3.26 -12.58 -0.16
CA LYS A 190 3.65 -11.19 0.09
C LYS A 190 4.77 -11.06 1.13
N PHE A 191 4.79 -11.92 2.15
CA PHE A 191 5.80 -11.89 3.21
C PHE A 191 7.18 -12.35 2.74
N TYR A 192 7.27 -13.06 1.62
CA TYR A 192 8.53 -13.51 1.01
C TYR A 192 9.17 -12.46 0.09
N LYS A 193 8.49 -11.35 -0.18
CA LYS A 193 8.94 -10.32 -1.12
C LYS A 193 9.28 -9.03 -0.39
N GLU A 194 10.57 -8.70 -0.32
CA GLU A 194 11.07 -7.41 0.20
C GLU A 194 10.31 -6.22 -0.41
N SER A 195 10.03 -6.26 -1.72
CA SER A 195 9.30 -5.20 -2.43
C SER A 195 7.85 -4.99 -1.97
N THR A 196 7.30 -5.86 -1.12
CA THR A 196 5.98 -5.66 -0.52
C THR A 196 6.02 -4.69 0.66
N PHE A 197 7.18 -4.58 1.32
CA PHE A 197 7.39 -3.69 2.45
C PHE A 197 8.05 -2.41 1.96
N GLN A 198 7.39 -1.28 2.18
CA GLN A 198 7.83 0.01 1.65
C GLN A 198 8.22 0.99 2.77
N PRO A 199 9.15 1.92 2.50
CA PRO A 199 9.39 3.06 3.37
C PRO A 199 8.09 3.83 3.59
N ASN A 200 7.88 4.32 4.81
CA ASN A 200 6.62 4.95 5.20
C ASN A 200 6.83 5.97 6.33
N SER A 201 5.76 6.70 6.66
CA SER A 201 5.79 7.76 7.69
C SER A 201 5.41 7.27 9.10
N TYR A 202 5.12 5.99 9.28
CA TYR A 202 4.63 5.46 10.56
C TYR A 202 5.72 4.67 11.31
N PHE A 203 6.60 4.00 10.57
CA PHE A 203 7.65 3.14 11.07
C PHE A 203 8.99 3.57 10.49
N ARG A 204 10.06 3.48 11.30
CA ARG A 204 11.45 3.60 10.78
C ARG A 204 11.82 2.44 9.86
N LYS A 205 11.13 1.30 10.04
CA LYS A 205 11.27 0.11 9.21
C LYS A 205 10.30 0.18 8.02
N ASN A 206 10.64 -0.52 6.94
CA ASN A 206 9.66 -0.71 5.87
C ASN A 206 8.47 -1.52 6.40
N ALA A 207 7.28 -1.22 5.91
CA ALA A 207 6.06 -1.86 6.34
C ALA A 207 5.14 -2.14 5.14
N MET A 208 4.32 -3.17 5.25
CA MET A 208 3.17 -3.36 4.37
C MET A 208 1.97 -2.68 5.04
N ILE A 209 1.38 -1.69 4.37
CA ILE A 209 0.31 -0.85 4.92
C ILE A 209 -0.97 -1.12 4.16
N LEU A 210 -2.05 -1.43 4.88
CA LEU A 210 -3.37 -1.70 4.34
C LEU A 210 -4.38 -0.73 4.96
N GLN A 211 -5.13 0.00 4.14
CA GLN A 211 -6.11 0.98 4.63
C GLN A 211 -7.38 0.29 5.14
N ILE A 212 -7.81 0.66 6.36
CA ILE A 212 -9.01 0.15 7.01
C ILE A 212 -10.23 0.95 6.58
N THR A 213 -10.16 2.27 6.69
CA THR A 213 -11.27 3.17 6.36
C THR A 213 -11.39 3.37 4.85
N PRO A 214 -12.62 3.49 4.32
CA PRO A 214 -12.81 3.93 2.94
C PRO A 214 -12.24 5.34 2.78
N ASP A 215 -11.64 5.61 1.62
CA ASP A 215 -11.26 6.97 1.23
C ASP A 215 -12.52 7.86 1.23
N LEU A 216 -12.62 8.74 2.24
CA LEU A 216 -13.78 9.62 2.39
C LEU A 216 -13.84 10.67 1.28
N LEU A 217 -12.70 11.14 0.76
CA LEU A 217 -12.70 12.09 -0.36
C LEU A 217 -13.30 11.44 -1.60
N LYS A 218 -12.94 10.18 -1.86
CA LYS A 218 -13.55 9.40 -2.94
C LYS A 218 -15.05 9.18 -2.68
N THR A 219 -15.41 8.82 -1.46
CA THR A 219 -16.81 8.57 -1.07
C THR A 219 -17.67 9.84 -1.11
N GLU A 220 -17.12 11.00 -0.75
CA GLU A 220 -17.79 12.30 -0.84
C GLU A 220 -17.91 12.77 -2.28
N LEU A 221 -16.89 12.56 -3.11
CA LEU A 221 -16.97 12.82 -4.55
C LEU A 221 -18.08 11.97 -5.20
N ASP A 222 -18.20 10.70 -4.78
CA ASP A 222 -19.27 9.79 -5.20
C ASP A 222 -20.65 10.24 -4.66
N LYS A 223 -20.72 10.85 -3.47
CA LYS A 223 -21.97 11.40 -2.90
C LYS A 223 -22.37 12.72 -3.55
N LEU A 224 -21.44 13.63 -3.82
CA LEU A 224 -21.71 14.91 -4.50
C LEU A 224 -22.20 14.66 -5.91
N THR A 225 -21.53 13.77 -6.65
CA THR A 225 -22.01 13.34 -7.97
C THR A 225 -23.43 12.77 -7.87
N GLN A 226 -23.73 11.88 -6.91
CA GLN A 226 -25.08 11.36 -6.70
C GLN A 226 -26.11 12.43 -6.29
N ALA A 227 -25.74 13.43 -5.49
CA ALA A 227 -26.62 14.52 -5.08
C ALA A 227 -26.95 15.46 -6.26
N ASP A 228 -25.98 15.72 -7.11
CA ASP A 228 -26.15 16.47 -8.36
C ASP A 228 -27.00 15.67 -9.36
N PHE A 229 -26.82 14.35 -9.44
CA PHE A 229 -27.73 13.47 -10.18
C PHE A 229 -29.17 13.53 -9.62
N LYS A 230 -29.37 13.53 -8.30
CA LYS A 230 -30.70 13.64 -7.69
C LYS A 230 -31.38 14.99 -7.93
N LYS A 231 -30.63 16.09 -7.95
CA LYS A 231 -31.17 17.43 -8.30
C LYS A 231 -31.62 17.49 -9.77
N VAL A 232 -30.84 16.88 -10.67
CA VAL A 232 -31.19 16.78 -12.09
C VAL A 232 -32.41 15.85 -12.29
N VAL A 233 -32.55 14.78 -11.51
CA VAL A 233 -33.71 13.87 -11.56
C VAL A 233 -35.00 14.51 -11.01
N LYS A 234 -34.93 15.27 -9.91
CA LYS A 234 -36.11 16.00 -9.38
C LYS A 234 -36.68 17.05 -10.33
N SER A 235 -35.85 17.63 -11.20
CA SER A 235 -36.31 18.56 -12.25
C SER A 235 -37.00 17.87 -13.45
N LYS A 236 -36.99 16.53 -13.51
CA LYS A 236 -37.55 15.73 -14.61
C LYS A 236 -38.72 14.82 -14.21
N GLU A 237 -39.16 14.83 -12.95
CA GLU A 237 -40.29 14.03 -12.47
C GLU A 237 -41.61 14.83 -12.42
N VAL A 238 -42.09 15.28 -13.59
CA VAL A 238 -43.53 15.32 -13.87
C VAL A 238 -43.74 14.62 -15.21
N GLN A 239 -43.73 13.29 -15.17
CA GLN A 239 -44.56 12.41 -16.01
C GLN A 239 -44.33 10.95 -15.60
N GLN A 240 -45.43 10.21 -15.51
CA GLN A 240 -45.52 8.89 -14.87
C GLN A 240 -45.04 7.75 -15.78
N LYS A 241 -44.14 6.91 -15.24
CA LYS A 241 -43.95 5.42 -15.32
C LYS A 241 -44.24 4.66 -16.64
N PRO A 242 -43.41 3.63 -17.02
CA PRO A 242 -43.27 2.39 -16.24
C PRO A 242 -41.84 1.78 -16.12
N LYS A 243 -41.79 0.64 -15.42
CA LYS A 243 -40.66 -0.09 -14.82
C LYS A 243 -39.49 -0.49 -15.76
N LYS A 244 -38.30 -0.52 -15.14
CA LYS A 244 -37.05 -1.28 -15.41
C LYS A 244 -36.58 -1.40 -16.87
N GLN A 245 -35.44 -0.77 -17.18
CA GLN A 245 -34.50 -1.28 -18.20
C GLN A 245 -33.05 -0.81 -17.93
N LEU A 246 -32.16 -1.80 -18.01
CA LEU A 246 -30.71 -1.75 -18.06
C LEU A 246 -30.27 -1.02 -19.35
N HIS A 247 -29.05 -0.44 -19.35
CA HIS A 247 -28.38 0.27 -20.46
C HIS A 247 -28.93 1.65 -20.87
N LYS A 248 -28.16 2.70 -20.54
CA LYS A 248 -28.34 4.00 -21.19
C LYS A 248 -27.56 4.04 -22.51
N ARG A 249 -28.14 3.45 -23.56
CA ARG A 249 -27.68 3.61 -24.95
C ARG A 249 -28.13 4.98 -25.45
N THR A 250 -27.28 5.98 -25.38
CA THR A 250 -27.40 7.14 -26.29
C THR A 250 -26.75 6.74 -27.61
N THR A 251 -27.37 7.04 -28.75
CA THR A 251 -26.89 6.62 -30.09
C THR A 251 -25.45 7.08 -30.41
N ASP A 252 -24.94 8.06 -29.68
CA ASP A 252 -23.64 8.67 -29.90
C ASP A 252 -22.50 8.06 -29.07
N GLU A 253 -22.79 7.52 -27.88
CA GLU A 253 -21.76 7.00 -26.97
C GLU A 253 -22.24 5.76 -26.22
N VAL A 254 -21.36 4.75 -26.18
CA VAL A 254 -21.52 3.51 -25.40
C VAL A 254 -20.40 3.41 -24.37
N VAL A 255 -20.71 3.08 -23.13
CA VAL A 255 -19.74 2.89 -22.05
C VAL A 255 -19.86 1.46 -21.53
N ILE A 256 -18.75 0.74 -21.47
CA ILE A 256 -18.66 -0.66 -21.08
C ILE A 256 -17.66 -0.79 -19.92
N ASP A 257 -18.11 -1.37 -18.80
CA ASP A 257 -17.24 -1.73 -17.69
C ASP A 257 -16.72 -3.16 -17.89
N LEU A 258 -15.40 -3.31 -17.85
CA LEU A 258 -14.72 -4.59 -18.04
C LEU A 258 -14.37 -5.27 -16.73
N HIS A 259 -14.68 -4.72 -15.55
CA HIS A 259 -14.47 -5.46 -14.30
C HIS A 259 -15.26 -6.78 -14.33
N ILE A 260 -14.63 -7.88 -13.93
CA ILE A 260 -15.22 -9.22 -14.08
C ILE A 260 -16.57 -9.37 -13.38
N ASN A 261 -16.78 -8.64 -12.28
CA ASN A 261 -18.03 -8.63 -11.52
C ASN A 261 -19.19 -7.93 -12.26
N GLU A 262 -18.90 -7.10 -13.27
CA GLU A 262 -19.91 -6.50 -14.14
C GLU A 262 -20.25 -7.42 -15.33
N LEU A 263 -19.38 -8.39 -15.64
CA LEU A 263 -19.54 -9.33 -16.75
C LEU A 263 -20.16 -10.67 -16.30
N LEU A 264 -19.94 -11.07 -15.04
CA LEU A 264 -20.41 -12.34 -14.48
C LEU A 264 -20.98 -12.14 -13.07
N ASP A 265 -22.08 -12.86 -12.78
CA ASP A 265 -22.67 -12.91 -11.44
C ASP A 265 -21.80 -13.68 -10.43
N ASN A 266 -20.96 -14.62 -10.90
CA ASN A 266 -20.00 -15.37 -10.09
C ASN A 266 -18.70 -15.59 -10.86
N SER A 267 -17.58 -15.18 -10.26
CA SER A 267 -16.22 -15.29 -10.81
C SER A 267 -15.29 -16.18 -9.97
N GLU A 268 -15.81 -16.85 -8.94
CA GLU A 268 -15.03 -17.74 -8.08
C GLU A 268 -14.52 -18.97 -8.84
N GLY A 269 -13.23 -19.28 -8.67
CA GLY A 269 -12.58 -20.43 -9.30
C GLY A 269 -11.99 -20.18 -10.69
N LEU A 270 -12.25 -19.01 -11.29
CA LEU A 270 -11.62 -18.64 -12.55
C LEU A 270 -10.16 -18.23 -12.34
N SER A 271 -9.27 -18.74 -13.19
CA SER A 271 -7.89 -18.27 -13.25
C SER A 271 -7.82 -16.86 -13.83
N ASN A 272 -6.75 -16.13 -13.51
CA ASN A 272 -6.51 -14.79 -14.08
C ASN A 272 -6.48 -14.81 -15.62
N ARG A 273 -6.07 -15.93 -16.23
CA ARG A 273 -6.06 -16.10 -17.69
C ARG A 273 -7.48 -16.16 -18.24
N GLU A 274 -8.35 -16.92 -17.60
CA GLU A 274 -9.76 -17.06 -17.99
C GLU A 274 -10.53 -15.75 -17.78
N ILE A 275 -10.30 -15.07 -16.65
CA ILE A 275 -10.88 -13.75 -16.39
C ILE A 275 -10.50 -12.78 -17.51
N LEU A 276 -9.21 -12.70 -17.86
CA LEU A 276 -8.73 -11.84 -18.92
C LEU A 276 -9.33 -12.23 -20.27
N GLU A 277 -9.42 -13.52 -20.58
CA GLU A 277 -10.00 -14.02 -21.83
C GLU A 277 -11.47 -13.58 -21.98
N ILE A 278 -12.27 -13.69 -20.92
CA ILE A 278 -13.68 -13.25 -20.88
C ILE A 278 -13.79 -11.74 -21.08
N GLN A 279 -12.95 -10.96 -20.39
CA GLN A 279 -12.93 -9.51 -20.53
C GLN A 279 -12.58 -9.10 -21.96
N MET A 280 -11.61 -9.75 -22.57
CA MET A 280 -11.17 -9.45 -23.95
C MET A 280 -12.20 -9.89 -25.00
N GLU A 281 -12.92 -11.00 -24.77
CA GLU A 281 -14.04 -11.42 -25.61
C GLU A 281 -15.17 -10.39 -25.57
N ASN A 282 -15.51 -9.87 -24.39
CA ASN A 282 -16.52 -8.83 -24.24
C ASN A 282 -16.15 -7.55 -25.02
N VAL A 283 -14.88 -7.12 -24.96
CA VAL A 283 -14.38 -5.97 -25.74
C VAL A 283 -14.63 -6.16 -27.23
N GLU A 284 -14.35 -7.35 -27.76
CA GLU A 284 -14.54 -7.65 -29.18
C GLU A 284 -16.03 -7.67 -29.58
N VAL A 285 -16.89 -8.26 -28.75
CA VAL A 285 -18.35 -8.29 -28.96
C VAL A 285 -18.93 -6.88 -28.94
N GLU A 286 -18.56 -6.05 -27.97
CA GLU A 286 -19.08 -4.70 -27.82
C GLU A 286 -18.55 -3.76 -28.91
N MET A 287 -17.29 -3.90 -29.33
CA MET A 287 -16.75 -3.18 -30.49
C MET A 287 -17.55 -3.48 -31.75
N ASN A 288 -17.78 -4.76 -32.08
CA ASN A 288 -18.54 -5.15 -33.26
C ASN A 288 -19.99 -4.66 -33.19
N THR A 289 -20.60 -4.73 -32.02
CA THR A 289 -21.96 -4.24 -31.78
C THR A 289 -22.05 -2.72 -31.98
N ALA A 290 -21.11 -1.95 -31.45
CA ALA A 290 -21.05 -0.50 -31.60
C ALA A 290 -20.80 -0.07 -33.06
N ILE A 291 -19.95 -0.80 -33.79
CA ILE A 291 -19.72 -0.58 -35.22
C ILE A 291 -21.02 -0.83 -36.02
N LYS A 292 -21.69 -1.96 -35.76
CA LYS A 292 -22.95 -2.33 -36.42
C LYS A 292 -24.06 -1.31 -36.16
N ASN A 293 -24.11 -0.77 -34.94
CA ASN A 293 -25.11 0.20 -34.53
C ASN A 293 -24.76 1.65 -34.92
N HIS A 294 -23.66 1.86 -35.65
CA HIS A 294 -23.19 3.19 -36.07
C HIS A 294 -22.95 4.16 -34.91
N THR A 295 -22.54 3.65 -33.75
CA THR A 295 -22.16 4.45 -32.57
C THR A 295 -20.99 5.37 -32.91
N LYS A 296 -20.96 6.61 -32.39
CA LYS A 296 -19.84 7.54 -32.67
C LYS A 296 -18.59 7.20 -31.86
N ARG A 297 -18.74 6.90 -30.57
CA ARG A 297 -17.63 6.54 -29.67
C ARG A 297 -18.03 5.46 -28.67
N ILE A 298 -17.08 4.63 -28.30
CA ILE A 298 -17.22 3.61 -27.25
C ILE A 298 -16.10 3.80 -26.21
N VAL A 299 -16.43 3.66 -24.92
CA VAL A 299 -15.50 3.82 -23.81
C VAL A 299 -15.45 2.52 -23.01
N PHE A 300 -14.25 1.98 -22.83
CA PHE A 300 -14.00 0.79 -22.00
C PHE A 300 -13.38 1.20 -20.68
N ILE A 301 -14.02 0.85 -19.56
CA ILE A 301 -13.49 1.06 -18.21
C ILE A 301 -12.77 -0.21 -17.78
N HIS A 302 -11.46 -0.13 -17.57
CA HIS A 302 -10.62 -1.29 -17.21
C HIS A 302 -9.88 -1.10 -15.88
N GLY A 303 -10.07 0.05 -15.22
CA GLY A 303 -9.46 0.36 -13.93
C GLY A 303 -7.97 0.74 -13.99
N VAL A 304 -7.42 1.02 -12.80
CA VAL A 304 -6.06 1.58 -12.57
C VAL A 304 -5.02 0.55 -12.13
N GLY A 305 -5.28 -0.74 -12.32
CA GLY A 305 -4.38 -1.81 -11.84
C GLY A 305 -2.98 -1.78 -12.48
N GLN A 306 -2.31 -2.94 -12.58
CA GLN A 306 -0.96 -3.03 -13.17
C GLN A 306 -0.89 -2.71 -14.69
N GLY A 307 -1.98 -2.24 -15.30
CA GLY A 307 -2.02 -1.87 -16.71
C GLY A 307 -2.18 -3.04 -17.68
N VAL A 308 -2.27 -4.29 -17.21
CA VAL A 308 -2.41 -5.49 -18.05
C VAL A 308 -3.63 -5.40 -18.95
N LEU A 309 -4.82 -5.13 -18.38
CA LEU A 309 -6.07 -5.03 -19.16
C LEU A 309 -6.06 -3.83 -20.12
N LYS A 310 -5.49 -2.68 -19.70
CA LYS A 310 -5.27 -1.52 -20.58
C LYS A 310 -4.42 -1.91 -21.80
N GLN A 311 -3.32 -2.59 -21.56
CA GLN A 311 -2.37 -2.98 -22.60
C GLN A 311 -3.00 -4.00 -23.56
N GLU A 312 -3.77 -4.96 -23.03
CA GLU A 312 -4.40 -5.99 -23.87
C GLU A 312 -5.57 -5.44 -24.69
N VAL A 313 -6.38 -4.52 -24.13
CA VAL A 313 -7.37 -3.73 -24.89
C VAL A 313 -6.68 -2.97 -26.02
N ALA A 314 -5.59 -2.26 -25.73
CA ALA A 314 -4.86 -1.52 -26.75
C ALA A 314 -4.27 -2.45 -27.84
N ASN A 315 -3.74 -3.62 -27.46
CA ASN A 315 -3.21 -4.62 -28.39
C ASN A 315 -4.32 -5.18 -29.31
N LEU A 316 -5.47 -5.51 -28.74
CA LEU A 316 -6.62 -6.01 -29.50
C LEU A 316 -7.14 -4.96 -30.48
N LEU A 317 -7.29 -3.70 -30.05
CA LEU A 317 -7.70 -2.59 -30.91
C LEU A 317 -6.71 -2.36 -32.06
N LYS A 318 -5.41 -2.34 -31.77
CA LYS A 318 -4.34 -2.24 -32.80
C LYS A 318 -4.29 -3.42 -33.74
N ARG A 319 -4.71 -4.62 -33.31
CA ARG A 319 -4.63 -5.84 -34.13
C ARG A 319 -5.86 -6.00 -35.01
N LYS A 320 -7.07 -5.94 -34.42
CA LYS A 320 -8.35 -6.26 -35.09
C LYS A 320 -9.12 -5.03 -35.56
N PHE A 321 -8.98 -3.89 -34.89
CA PHE A 321 -9.79 -2.67 -35.13
C PHE A 321 -8.96 -1.47 -35.61
N LYS A 322 -7.91 -1.73 -36.42
CA LYS A 322 -6.92 -0.75 -36.92
C LYS A 322 -7.49 0.53 -37.54
N LYS A 323 -8.70 0.46 -38.09
CA LYS A 323 -9.37 1.59 -38.73
C LYS A 323 -9.78 2.68 -37.74
N TYR A 324 -9.96 2.34 -36.47
CA TYR A 324 -10.53 3.21 -35.46
C TYR A 324 -9.44 3.77 -34.56
N TYR A 325 -9.51 5.09 -34.35
CA TYR A 325 -8.57 5.77 -33.45
C TYR A 325 -9.03 5.56 -32.01
N PHE A 326 -8.07 5.34 -31.10
CA PHE A 326 -8.35 5.25 -29.68
C PHE A 326 -7.33 6.05 -28.88
N GLN A 327 -7.76 6.51 -27.70
CA GLN A 327 -6.97 7.28 -26.76
C GLN A 327 -7.45 6.99 -25.34
N ASP A 328 -6.69 7.45 -24.34
CA ASP A 328 -7.19 7.48 -22.98
C ASP A 328 -8.44 8.37 -22.92
N ALA A 329 -9.47 7.90 -22.22
CA ALA A 329 -10.72 8.63 -22.04
C ALA A 329 -10.52 9.83 -21.10
N SER A 330 -11.45 10.79 -21.13
CA SER A 330 -11.37 12.00 -20.30
C SER A 330 -11.28 11.61 -18.82
N PHE A 331 -10.19 12.03 -18.17
CA PHE A 331 -9.98 11.80 -16.74
C PHE A 331 -11.12 12.38 -15.89
N LYS A 332 -11.67 13.53 -16.29
CA LYS A 332 -12.76 14.20 -15.59
C LYS A 332 -14.09 13.42 -15.65
N GLU A 333 -14.31 12.65 -16.72
CA GLU A 333 -15.58 11.95 -16.96
C GLU A 333 -15.56 10.50 -16.47
N TYR A 334 -14.41 9.80 -16.58
CA TYR A 334 -14.32 8.36 -16.31
C TYR A 334 -13.25 7.99 -15.28
N GLY A 335 -12.56 8.98 -14.70
CA GLY A 335 -11.44 8.75 -13.78
C GLY A 335 -10.18 8.20 -14.46
N TYR A 336 -9.29 7.61 -13.67
CA TYR A 336 -8.09 6.94 -14.17
C TYR A 336 -8.47 5.52 -14.65
N GLY A 337 -8.04 5.13 -15.85
CA GLY A 337 -8.18 3.74 -16.32
C GLY A 337 -9.38 3.45 -17.24
N ALA A 338 -9.58 4.31 -18.24
CA ALA A 338 -10.54 4.05 -19.31
C ALA A 338 -9.94 4.38 -20.69
N THR A 339 -10.31 3.57 -21.69
CA THR A 339 -9.89 3.71 -23.10
C THR A 339 -11.09 4.09 -23.96
N MET A 340 -11.02 5.21 -24.67
CA MET A 340 -12.04 5.66 -25.61
C MET A 340 -11.64 5.34 -27.05
N VAL A 341 -12.57 4.74 -27.80
CA VAL A 341 -12.43 4.45 -29.23
C VAL A 341 -13.43 5.28 -30.03
N ILE A 342 -12.92 5.99 -31.04
CA ILE A 342 -13.71 6.82 -31.94
C ILE A 342 -14.04 6.00 -33.19
N LEU A 343 -15.31 5.62 -33.32
CA LEU A 343 -15.84 4.81 -34.41
C LEU A 343 -16.30 5.66 -35.59
N ARG A 344 -16.75 6.88 -35.32
CA ARG A 344 -17.22 7.85 -36.33
C ARG A 344 -16.88 9.27 -35.87
N LYS A 345 -16.33 10.07 -36.78
CA LYS A 345 -16.14 11.51 -36.57
C LYS A 345 -17.44 12.27 -36.84
#